data_AF-A0A1Z9RNT0-F1
#
_entry.id   AF-A0A1Z9RNT0-F1
#
_cell.length_a   1.000
_cell.length_b   1.000
_cell.length_c   1.000
_cell.angle_alpha   90.00
_cell.angle_beta   90.00
_cell.angle_gamma   90.00
#
_symmetry.space_group_name_H-M   'P 1'
#
loop_
_entity.id
_entity.type
_entity.pdbx_description
1 polymer ?
#
loop_
_entity_poly.entity_id
_entity_poly.type
_entity_poly.pdbx_seq_one_letter_code
_entity_poly.pdbx_strand_id
1 'polypeptide(L)'
;MFMSKITKTFLPVTFMATLLSACAGEKPLPYVECPKPFILADGERLVRSSGQSWTAELNWVDLACEVTGPSNMEMALFVSGRFYANSAGTYDATLPVFIAFVTDDDRVISRMTKNVSVSLEAGTSGDFVSFKQMVNGLDVQLDAVSNSMQVIVGFELSAEELASNISEKKRRLGY
;
A
#
# COMPACT_ATOMS: atom_id res chain seq x y z
N MET A 1 -28.47 76.94 -12.64
CA MET A 1 -28.83 76.16 -13.85
C MET A 1 -28.36 74.74 -13.61
N PHE A 2 -29.23 73.87 -13.08
CA PHE A 2 -28.91 72.47 -12.79
C PHE A 2 -29.36 71.61 -13.97
N MET A 3 -28.39 71.04 -14.70
CA MET A 3 -28.66 70.06 -15.74
C MET A 3 -28.62 68.64 -15.17
N SER A 4 -29.77 67.97 -15.29
CA SER A 4 -29.98 66.54 -15.12
C SER A 4 -29.05 65.72 -16.03
N LYS A 5 -28.49 64.63 -15.51
CA LYS A 5 -28.04 63.49 -16.30
C LYS A 5 -28.53 62.20 -15.67
N ILE A 6 -29.63 61.70 -16.21
CA ILE A 6 -30.06 60.31 -16.10
C ILE A 6 -29.10 59.48 -16.94
N THR A 7 -28.31 58.60 -16.32
CA THR A 7 -27.54 57.60 -17.04
C THR A 7 -28.18 56.23 -16.82
N LYS A 8 -28.84 55.74 -17.86
CA LYS A 8 -29.29 54.36 -18.02
C LYS A 8 -28.08 53.42 -17.92
N THR A 9 -28.07 52.53 -16.94
CA THR A 9 -27.26 51.31 -16.98
C THR A 9 -28.03 50.22 -16.23
N PHE A 10 -29.12 49.75 -16.84
CA PHE A 10 -29.83 48.55 -16.41
C PHE A 10 -29.33 47.36 -17.26
N LEU A 11 -28.93 46.29 -16.57
CA LEU A 11 -28.53 44.95 -17.04
C LEU A 11 -27.22 44.89 -17.85
N PRO A 12 -26.19 44.22 -17.28
CA PRO A 12 -26.13 42.76 -17.39
C PRO A 12 -25.46 42.11 -16.16
N VAL A 13 -26.17 41.93 -15.05
CA VAL A 13 -25.64 41.18 -13.89
C VAL A 13 -26.26 39.78 -13.78
N THR A 14 -27.32 39.50 -14.55
CA THR A 14 -28.11 38.28 -14.38
C THR A 14 -27.58 37.03 -15.10
N PHE A 15 -26.55 37.14 -15.95
CA PHE A 15 -26.06 36.00 -16.76
C PHE A 15 -24.83 35.28 -16.19
N MET A 16 -24.17 35.82 -15.16
CA MET A 16 -22.98 35.19 -14.56
C MET A 16 -23.29 34.26 -13.38
N ALA A 17 -24.53 34.27 -12.87
CA ALA A 17 -24.92 33.47 -11.70
C ALA A 17 -25.29 32.01 -12.02
N THR A 18 -25.54 31.67 -13.29
CA THR A 18 -26.03 30.33 -13.69
C THR A 18 -24.93 29.33 -14.05
N LEU A 19 -23.66 29.75 -14.06
CA LEU A 19 -22.53 28.86 -14.41
C LEU A 19 -21.74 28.35 -13.20
N LEU A 20 -22.08 28.79 -11.98
CA LEU A 20 -21.44 28.34 -10.73
C LEU A 20 -22.18 27.18 -10.04
N SER A 21 -23.34 26.76 -10.55
CA SER A 21 -24.14 25.66 -9.97
C SER A 21 -23.67 24.26 -10.38
N ALA A 22 -22.70 24.14 -11.30
CA ALA A 22 -22.24 22.83 -11.79
C ALA A 22 -21.36 22.05 -10.79
N CYS A 23 -20.84 22.68 -9.73
CA CYS A 23 -20.07 21.99 -8.67
C CYS A 23 -20.73 22.11 -7.27
N ALA A 24 -21.93 22.67 -7.18
CA ALA A 24 -22.58 22.99 -5.90
C ALA A 24 -23.40 21.83 -5.31
N GLY A 25 -23.35 20.63 -5.90
CA GLY A 25 -24.19 19.49 -5.54
C GLY A 25 -23.45 18.24 -5.07
N GLU A 26 -22.12 18.18 -5.21
CA GLU A 26 -21.35 17.03 -4.76
C GLU A 26 -21.08 17.18 -3.27
N LYS A 27 -21.73 16.31 -2.46
CA LYS A 27 -21.38 16.19 -1.05
C LYS A 27 -19.90 15.80 -0.97
N PRO A 28 -19.07 16.50 -0.19
CA PRO A 28 -17.69 16.09 -0.03
C PRO A 28 -17.65 14.67 0.52
N LEU A 29 -16.77 13.85 -0.06
CA LEU A 29 -16.51 12.51 0.45
C LEU A 29 -15.96 12.60 1.88
N PRO A 30 -16.25 11.60 2.73
CA PRO A 30 -15.71 11.59 4.09
C PRO A 30 -14.18 11.54 4.05
N TYR A 31 -13.54 12.29 4.94
CA TYR A 31 -12.11 12.15 5.18
C TYR A 31 -11.88 10.97 6.13
N VAL A 32 -11.01 10.05 5.72
CA VAL A 32 -10.55 8.91 6.52
C VAL A 32 -9.04 8.79 6.37
N GLU A 33 -8.33 8.67 7.49
CA GLU A 33 -6.88 8.49 7.47
C GLU A 33 -6.52 7.10 6.93
N CYS A 34 -5.50 7.04 6.07
CA CYS A 34 -4.99 5.79 5.56
C CYS A 34 -4.31 4.99 6.69
N PRO A 35 -4.65 3.70 6.90
CA PRO A 35 -4.01 2.88 7.92
C PRO A 35 -2.49 2.86 7.80
N LYS A 36 -1.79 2.73 8.93
CA LYS A 36 -0.33 2.62 8.92
C LYS A 36 0.11 1.21 8.52
N PRO A 37 0.99 1.07 7.52
CA PRO A 37 1.53 -0.23 7.14
C PRO A 37 2.76 -0.61 7.98
N PHE A 38 2.90 -1.89 8.29
CA PHE A 38 4.05 -2.46 9.00
C PHE A 38 4.47 -3.78 8.36
N ILE A 39 5.76 -4.11 8.47
CA ILE A 39 6.30 -5.41 8.07
C ILE A 39 6.33 -6.30 9.32
N LEU A 40 5.74 -7.49 9.23
CA LEU A 40 5.85 -8.50 10.28
C LEU A 40 7.26 -9.04 10.30
N ALA A 41 8.01 -8.80 11.37
CA ALA A 41 9.41 -9.18 11.49
C ALA A 41 9.67 -10.68 11.24
N ASP A 42 8.78 -11.57 11.67
CA ASP A 42 8.97 -13.02 11.46
C ASP A 42 8.59 -13.45 10.02
N GLY A 43 7.84 -12.61 9.30
CA GLY A 43 7.45 -12.78 7.90
C GLY A 43 8.24 -11.93 6.92
N GLU A 44 9.25 -11.17 7.36
CA GLU A 44 9.96 -10.20 6.50
C GLU A 44 10.85 -10.86 5.45
N ARG A 45 11.20 -12.14 5.66
CA ARG A 45 12.21 -12.86 4.88
C ARG A 45 11.66 -14.17 4.32
N LEU A 46 11.91 -14.43 3.03
CA LEU A 46 11.54 -15.68 2.37
C LEU A 46 12.80 -16.51 2.09
N VAL A 47 12.92 -17.68 2.73
CA VAL A 47 14.13 -18.50 2.74
C VAL A 47 13.84 -19.94 2.36
N ARG A 48 14.47 -20.40 1.26
CA ARG A 48 14.71 -21.79 0.87
C ARG A 48 13.51 -22.74 0.83
N SER A 49 13.18 -23.10 -0.41
CA SER A 49 13.13 -24.50 -0.84
C SER A 49 14.49 -24.95 -1.44
N SER A 50 14.73 -26.26 -1.57
CA SER A 50 15.98 -26.83 -2.11
C SER A 50 16.30 -26.47 -3.56
N GLY A 51 15.37 -25.84 -4.30
CA GLY A 51 15.55 -25.39 -5.68
C GLY A 51 15.81 -23.89 -5.85
N GLN A 52 15.82 -23.11 -4.76
CA GLN A 52 15.89 -21.65 -4.81
C GLN A 52 17.31 -21.14 -4.57
N SER A 53 17.84 -20.41 -5.55
CA SER A 53 19.20 -19.82 -5.56
C SER A 53 19.26 -18.41 -4.96
N TRP A 54 18.18 -17.96 -4.32
CA TRP A 54 18.05 -16.60 -3.83
C TRP A 54 17.25 -16.53 -2.54
N THR A 55 17.35 -15.41 -1.84
CA THR A 55 16.54 -15.04 -0.67
C THR A 55 15.92 -13.68 -0.92
N ALA A 56 14.67 -13.47 -0.51
CA ALA A 56 14.02 -12.16 -0.56
C ALA A 56 13.77 -11.63 0.85
N GLU A 57 13.93 -10.33 1.04
CA GLU A 57 13.67 -9.61 2.28
C GLU A 57 12.86 -8.35 1.99
N LEU A 58 11.74 -8.16 2.66
CA LEU A 58 10.98 -6.91 2.65
C LEU A 58 11.67 -5.90 3.56
N ASN A 59 11.88 -4.68 3.08
CA ASN A 59 12.56 -3.63 3.84
C ASN A 59 11.78 -2.31 3.89
N TRP A 60 10.77 -2.15 3.05
CA TRP A 60 9.92 -0.97 3.03
C TRP A 60 8.51 -1.34 2.57
N VAL A 61 7.53 -0.73 3.21
CA VAL A 61 6.13 -0.81 2.84
C VAL A 61 5.52 0.58 2.92
N ASP A 62 4.70 0.91 1.94
CA ASP A 62 3.92 2.15 1.91
C ASP A 62 2.50 1.85 1.48
N LEU A 63 1.55 2.69 1.89
CA LEU A 63 0.14 2.52 1.60
C LEU A 63 -0.42 3.83 1.06
N ALA A 64 -1.06 3.76 -0.10
CA ALA A 64 -1.89 4.83 -0.61
C ALA A 64 -3.36 4.42 -0.46
N CYS A 65 -4.20 5.38 -0.06
CA CYS A 65 -5.63 5.18 0.07
C CYS A 65 -6.37 6.26 -0.72
N GLU A 66 -7.44 5.87 -1.40
CA GLU A 66 -8.35 6.77 -2.09
C GLU A 66 -9.79 6.44 -1.68
N VAL A 67 -10.54 7.46 -1.25
CA VAL A 67 -11.98 7.31 -0.98
C VAL A 67 -12.70 7.39 -2.32
N THR A 68 -13.24 6.26 -2.79
CA THR A 68 -13.87 6.16 -4.11
C THR A 68 -15.40 6.27 -4.06
N GLY A 69 -15.98 6.29 -2.84
CA GLY A 69 -17.41 6.44 -2.65
C GLY A 69 -17.79 6.73 -1.20
N PRO A 70 -19.09 6.87 -0.89
CA PRO A 70 -19.55 7.24 0.46
C PRO A 70 -19.27 6.17 1.54
N SER A 71 -18.99 4.92 1.13
CA SER A 71 -18.71 3.78 2.00
C SER A 71 -17.45 3.00 1.61
N ASN A 72 -16.71 3.44 0.59
CA ASN A 72 -15.65 2.63 -0.03
C ASN A 72 -14.32 3.38 -0.05
N MET A 73 -13.25 2.66 0.28
CA MET A 73 -11.88 3.08 0.11
C MET A 73 -11.14 2.03 -0.71
N GLU A 74 -10.44 2.47 -1.75
CA GLU A 74 -9.46 1.66 -2.46
C GLU A 74 -8.09 1.90 -1.84
N MET A 75 -7.33 0.81 -1.66
CA MET A 75 -5.95 0.88 -1.19
C MET A 75 -4.98 0.26 -2.20
N ALA A 76 -3.82 0.89 -2.31
CA ALA A 76 -2.68 0.41 -3.06
C ALA A 76 -1.48 0.27 -2.13
N LEU A 77 -0.96 -0.95 -2.04
CA LEU A 77 0.18 -1.28 -1.18
C LEU A 77 1.46 -1.32 -2.03
N PHE A 78 2.46 -0.54 -1.65
CA PHE A 78 3.77 -0.57 -2.26
C PHE A 78 4.72 -1.38 -1.39
N VAL A 79 5.12 -2.55 -1.86
CA VAL A 79 6.10 -3.40 -1.20
C VAL A 79 7.45 -3.26 -1.87
N SER A 80 8.49 -3.04 -1.08
CA SER A 80 9.86 -3.01 -1.58
C SER A 80 10.75 -3.87 -0.71
N GLY A 81 11.82 -4.36 -1.32
CA GLY A 81 12.70 -5.31 -0.68
C GLY A 81 13.99 -5.49 -1.44
N ARG A 82 14.76 -6.48 -1.01
CA ARG A 82 16.02 -6.88 -1.60
C ARG A 82 16.05 -8.37 -1.84
N PHE A 83 16.71 -8.75 -2.92
CA PHE A 83 17.10 -10.11 -3.22
C PHE A 83 18.58 -10.29 -2.93
N TYR A 84 18.91 -11.41 -2.31
CA TYR A 84 20.27 -11.92 -2.21
C TYR A 84 20.39 -13.12 -3.14
N ALA A 85 21.19 -13.00 -4.19
CA ALA A 85 21.44 -14.07 -5.15
C ALA A 85 22.71 -14.85 -4.78
N ASN A 86 22.68 -16.18 -4.89
CA ASN A 86 23.85 -17.02 -4.61
C ASN A 86 24.74 -17.27 -5.85
N SER A 87 24.33 -16.84 -7.04
CA SER A 87 25.12 -16.88 -8.27
C SER A 87 24.80 -15.67 -9.15
N ALA A 88 25.56 -15.49 -10.24
CA ALA A 88 25.16 -14.57 -11.29
C ALA A 88 24.01 -15.19 -12.11
N GLY A 89 23.11 -14.37 -12.63
CA GLY A 89 22.02 -14.81 -13.50
C GLY A 89 20.77 -13.94 -13.39
N THR A 90 19.78 -14.29 -14.20
CA THR A 90 18.43 -13.73 -14.12
C THR A 90 17.53 -14.66 -13.31
N TYR A 91 16.80 -14.10 -12.36
CA TYR A 91 15.88 -14.81 -11.49
C TYR A 91 14.48 -14.24 -11.65
N ASP A 92 13.58 -15.09 -12.13
CA ASP A 92 12.14 -14.84 -12.05
C ASP A 92 11.61 -15.48 -10.77
N ALA A 93 10.98 -14.66 -9.94
CA ALA A 93 10.48 -15.06 -8.64
C ALA A 93 9.03 -14.63 -8.49
N THR A 94 8.20 -15.52 -7.95
CA THR A 94 6.87 -15.18 -7.47
C THR A 94 6.90 -15.15 -5.95
N LEU A 95 6.71 -13.96 -5.39
CA LEU A 95 6.73 -13.72 -3.96
C LEU A 95 5.31 -13.74 -3.40
N PRO A 96 4.93 -14.69 -2.55
CA PRO A 96 3.61 -14.70 -1.94
C PRO A 96 3.59 -13.72 -0.78
N VAL A 97 3.01 -12.54 -0.97
CA VAL A 97 2.90 -11.51 0.06
C VAL A 97 1.54 -11.62 0.74
N PHE A 98 1.49 -11.89 2.03
CA PHE A 98 0.26 -11.75 2.80
C PHE A 98 0.07 -10.30 3.24
N ILE A 99 -1.20 -9.90 3.32
CA ILE A 99 -1.67 -8.59 3.76
C ILE A 99 -2.76 -8.86 4.79
N ALA A 100 -2.58 -8.38 6.01
CA ALA A 100 -3.51 -8.53 7.10
C ALA A 100 -3.97 -7.15 7.58
N PHE A 101 -5.28 -6.97 7.70
CA PHE A 101 -5.88 -5.81 8.36
C PHE A 101 -6.14 -6.21 9.81
N VAL A 102 -5.51 -5.47 10.73
CA VAL A 102 -5.59 -5.75 12.17
C VAL A 102 -6.12 -4.53 12.91
N THR A 103 -6.86 -4.79 13.99
CA THR A 103 -7.21 -3.78 14.98
C THR A 103 -6.00 -3.43 15.86
N ASP A 104 -6.17 -2.43 16.73
CA ASP A 104 -5.18 -2.02 17.73
C ASP A 104 -4.94 -3.05 18.84
N ASP A 105 -5.87 -3.98 19.07
CA ASP A 105 -5.74 -5.13 19.97
C ASP A 105 -5.21 -6.41 19.27
N ASP A 106 -4.54 -6.26 18.13
CA ASP A 106 -3.92 -7.33 17.33
C ASP A 106 -4.90 -8.38 16.77
N ARG A 107 -6.21 -8.10 16.76
CA ARG A 107 -7.19 -8.99 16.16
C ARG A 107 -7.20 -8.83 14.64
N VAL A 108 -7.01 -9.94 13.93
CA VAL A 108 -7.09 -10.00 12.47
C VAL A 108 -8.55 -9.85 12.02
N ILE A 109 -8.85 -8.76 11.31
CA ILE A 109 -10.16 -8.51 10.69
C ILE A 109 -10.26 -9.25 9.36
N SER A 110 -9.22 -9.13 8.54
CA SER A 110 -9.14 -9.73 7.21
C SER A 110 -7.69 -10.06 6.87
N ARG A 111 -7.50 -11.10 6.06
CA ARG A 111 -6.19 -11.52 5.58
C ARG A 111 -6.33 -12.01 4.15
N MET A 112 -5.38 -11.64 3.30
CA MET A 112 -5.27 -12.15 1.94
C MET A 112 -3.82 -12.36 1.56
N THR A 113 -3.60 -13.13 0.49
CA THR A 113 -2.27 -13.37 -0.08
C THR A 113 -2.29 -12.94 -1.54
N LYS A 114 -1.26 -12.18 -1.96
CA LYS A 114 -1.09 -11.66 -3.31
C LYS A 114 0.29 -12.09 -3.80
N ASN A 115 0.32 -12.69 -4.98
CA ASN A 115 1.57 -13.11 -5.61
C ASN A 115 2.16 -11.94 -6.39
N VAL A 116 3.39 -11.58 -6.03
CA VAL A 116 4.14 -10.49 -6.64
C VAL A 116 5.25 -11.09 -7.49
N SER A 117 5.14 -10.95 -8.81
CA SER A 117 6.17 -11.41 -9.74
C SER A 117 7.27 -10.36 -9.87
N VAL A 118 8.52 -10.79 -9.70
CA VAL A 118 9.70 -9.96 -9.91
C VAL A 118 10.68 -10.70 -10.81
N SER A 119 11.32 -9.95 -11.71
CA SER A 119 12.43 -10.42 -12.54
C SER A 119 13.64 -9.59 -12.18
N LEU A 120 14.74 -10.23 -11.82
CA LEU A 120 15.94 -9.57 -11.29
C LEU A 120 17.18 -10.15 -11.93
N GLU A 121 18.14 -9.28 -12.24
CA GLU A 121 19.43 -9.66 -12.80
C GLU A 121 20.52 -9.43 -11.73
N ALA A 122 21.25 -10.49 -11.39
CA ALA A 122 22.44 -10.42 -10.55
C ALA A 122 23.69 -10.61 -11.43
N GLY A 123 24.62 -9.67 -11.37
CA GLY A 123 25.88 -9.75 -12.12
C GLY A 123 26.89 -10.68 -11.45
N THR A 124 26.84 -10.82 -10.13
CA THR A 124 27.72 -11.69 -9.35
C THR A 124 27.01 -12.42 -8.22
N SER A 125 27.67 -13.47 -7.70
CA SER A 125 27.23 -14.13 -6.46
C SER A 125 27.36 -13.18 -5.28
N GLY A 126 26.29 -13.05 -4.49
CA GLY A 126 26.23 -12.17 -3.34
C GLY A 126 25.70 -10.77 -3.64
N ASP A 127 25.28 -10.49 -4.88
CA ASP A 127 24.65 -9.22 -5.24
C ASP A 127 23.35 -8.99 -4.45
N PHE A 128 23.12 -7.72 -4.10
CA PHE A 128 21.86 -7.24 -3.56
C PHE A 128 21.08 -6.50 -4.64
N VAL A 129 19.97 -7.08 -5.07
CA VAL A 129 19.11 -6.48 -6.11
C VAL A 129 17.83 -5.98 -5.46
N SER A 130 17.51 -4.70 -5.62
CA SER A 130 16.29 -4.12 -5.04
C SER A 130 15.09 -4.38 -5.95
N PHE A 131 13.93 -4.59 -5.35
CA PHE A 131 12.65 -4.62 -6.07
C PHE A 131 11.65 -3.67 -5.42
N LYS A 132 10.72 -3.18 -6.25
CA LYS A 132 9.56 -2.40 -5.82
C LYS A 132 8.36 -2.86 -6.63
N GLN A 133 7.27 -3.18 -5.95
CA GLN A 133 6.05 -3.68 -6.57
C GLN A 133 4.83 -3.06 -5.91
N MET A 134 3.80 -2.86 -6.71
CA MET A 134 2.52 -2.31 -6.31
C MET A 134 1.49 -3.44 -6.28
N VAL A 135 0.76 -3.56 -5.18
CA VAL A 135 -0.34 -4.50 -5.00
C VAL A 135 -1.64 -3.68 -4.95
N ASN A 136 -2.45 -3.80 -6.00
CA ASN A 136 -3.70 -3.07 -6.18
C ASN A 136 -4.93 -3.92 -5.85
N GLY A 137 -6.09 -3.25 -5.84
CA GLY A 137 -7.39 -3.90 -5.65
C GLY A 137 -7.57 -4.41 -4.23
N LEU A 138 -7.20 -3.57 -3.26
CA LEU A 138 -7.48 -3.78 -1.84
C LEU A 138 -8.70 -2.92 -1.48
N ASP A 139 -9.89 -3.42 -1.80
CA ASP A 139 -11.15 -2.75 -1.48
C ASP A 139 -11.53 -2.98 -0.02
N VAL A 140 -11.75 -1.90 0.74
CA VAL A 140 -12.17 -1.97 2.14
C VAL A 140 -13.36 -1.03 2.38
N GLN A 141 -14.30 -1.49 3.22
CA GLN A 141 -15.42 -0.67 3.64
C GLN A 141 -14.95 0.39 4.62
N LEU A 142 -15.35 1.65 4.41
CA LEU A 142 -14.91 2.80 5.21
C LEU A 142 -15.26 2.66 6.70
N ASP A 143 -16.36 1.99 7.03
CA ASP A 143 -16.78 1.77 8.42
C ASP A 143 -15.89 0.75 9.17
N ALA A 144 -15.15 -0.08 8.43
CA ALA A 144 -14.13 -0.96 8.98
C ALA A 144 -12.78 -0.24 9.20
N VAL A 145 -12.55 0.90 8.55
CA VAL A 145 -11.30 1.66 8.66
C VAL A 145 -11.39 2.60 9.86
N SER A 146 -10.69 2.24 10.94
CA SER A 146 -10.48 3.14 12.07
C SER A 146 -9.07 3.74 12.01
N ASN A 147 -8.87 4.89 12.66
CA ASN A 147 -7.52 5.47 12.85
C ASN A 147 -6.56 4.54 13.62
N SER A 148 -7.11 3.52 14.28
CA SER A 148 -6.35 2.53 15.04
C SER A 148 -6.08 1.23 14.26
N MET A 149 -6.65 1.10 13.06
CA MET A 149 -6.38 -0.03 12.17
C MET A 149 -4.94 0.04 11.65
N GLN A 150 -4.33 -1.14 11.54
CA GLN A 150 -3.00 -1.31 10.97
C GLN A 150 -3.05 -2.30 9.82
N VAL A 151 -2.12 -2.15 8.89
CA VAL A 151 -1.89 -3.10 7.80
C VAL A 151 -0.58 -3.81 8.05
N ILE A 152 -0.63 -5.12 8.31
CA ILE A 152 0.54 -5.96 8.52
C ILE A 152 0.84 -6.71 7.23
N VAL A 153 2.10 -6.65 6.80
CA VAL A 153 2.57 -7.26 5.55
C VAL A 153 3.74 -8.19 5.84
N GLY A 154 3.81 -9.30 5.13
CA GLY A 154 4.94 -10.21 5.16
C GLY A 154 4.85 -11.23 4.03
N PHE A 155 5.81 -12.13 3.94
CA PHE A 155 5.70 -13.28 3.07
C PHE A 155 4.81 -14.35 3.70
N GLU A 156 3.98 -15.01 2.89
CA GLU A 156 3.30 -16.24 3.26
C GLU A 156 4.37 -17.33 3.39
N LEU A 157 4.61 -17.78 4.62
CA LEU A 157 5.63 -18.77 4.93
C LEU A 157 4.98 -20.10 5.28
N SER A 158 5.60 -21.19 4.86
CA SER A 158 5.39 -22.50 5.44
C SER A 158 5.85 -22.53 6.91
N ALA A 159 5.42 -23.56 7.66
CA ALA A 159 5.82 -23.73 9.05
C ALA A 159 7.35 -23.85 9.21
N GLU A 160 8.02 -24.49 8.25
CA GLU A 160 9.48 -24.67 8.25
C GLU A 160 10.20 -23.34 8.00
N GLU A 161 9.73 -22.55 7.03
CA GLU A 161 10.28 -21.22 6.72
C GLU A 161 10.10 -20.26 7.89
N LEU A 162 8.92 -20.25 8.52
CA LEU A 162 8.65 -19.43 9.70
C LEU A 162 9.55 -19.82 10.88
N ALA A 163 9.68 -21.12 11.15
CA ALA A 163 10.56 -21.60 12.22
C ALA A 163 12.04 -21.22 11.95
N SER A 164 12.48 -21.30 10.71
CA SER A 164 13.81 -20.86 10.28
C SER A 164 14.01 -19.36 10.53
N ASN A 165 13.05 -18.52 10.16
CA ASN A 165 13.12 -17.07 10.40
C ASN A 165 13.21 -16.74 11.89
N ILE A 166 12.36 -17.35 12.72
CA ILE A 166 12.36 -17.16 14.17
C ILE A 166 13.71 -17.58 14.76
N SER A 167 14.25 -18.72 14.32
CA SER A 167 15.56 -19.22 14.78
C SER A 167 16.70 -18.27 14.41
N GLU A 168 16.74 -17.80 13.16
CA GLU A 168 17.77 -16.88 12.68
C GLU A 168 17.69 -15.53 13.42
N LYS A 169 16.48 -15.03 13.67
CA LYS A 169 16.26 -13.80 14.46
C LYS A 169 16.77 -13.95 15.88
N LYS A 170 16.46 -15.06 16.56
CA LYS A 170 16.99 -15.37 17.91
C LYS A 170 18.52 -15.38 17.91
N ARG A 171 19.14 -16.05 16.93
CA ARG A 171 20.59 -16.09 16.77
C ARG A 171 21.21 -14.70 16.59
N ARG A 172 20.62 -13.82 15.76
CA ARG A 172 21.09 -12.45 15.54
C ARG A 172 20.97 -11.57 16.79
N LEU A 173 20.00 -11.86 17.65
CA LEU A 173 19.77 -11.18 18.93
C LEU A 173 20.57 -11.79 20.10
N GLY A 174 21.29 -12.89 19.89
CA GLY A 174 22.14 -13.53 20.91
C GLY A 174 21.40 -14.42 21.90
N TYR A 175 20.22 -14.93 21.53
CA TYR A 175 19.46 -15.93 22.30
C TYR A 175 19.80 -17.37 21.91
#